data_AF-A0A9W8G4F3-F1
#
_entry.id   AF-A0A9W8G4F3-F1
#
_cell.length_a   1.000
_cell.length_b   1.000
_cell.length_c   1.000
_cell.angle_alpha   90.00
_cell.angle_beta   90.00
_cell.angle_gamma   90.00
#
_symmetry.space_group_name_H-M   'P 1'
#
loop_
_entity.id
_entity.type
_entity.pdbx_description
1 polymer ?
#
loop_
_entity_poly.entity_id
_entity_poly.type
_entity_poly.pdbx_seq_one_letter_code
_entity_poly.pdbx_strand_id
1 'polypeptide(L)'
;MLRSAVTRVALGRTVASKQLGASAVMTRALAVNTRTITSLSRPAIARNQRAHPLLSMLRASRTRSYSDTVFDRSKPHINVGQMPQTREHLLLAKQVGIKKLVVFINKADAIDDPEMLELVDMEMRELLNDYDFDGDNTPIVSGSALCALESRSPELGVEAIHKLMAAVDEWIPTPERDLDKPFLMPVEDIFSIAGRGTVVTGRVERGQITKGQELEVVGFGSPFKTTLIGVEMFHKQLEKGQAGDNMGALLRGVKREALTRGQVLAAPGTIKAHKKFIASLYVLTKEEGGRHTPFSDNYRPQLFVRTCDVTAVLTHKRGPNGEDPENMMVMPGDNVTMQCELLAEIAVEKGMRFTIREGGRTVGTGVITEIVE
;
A
#
# COMPACT_ATOMS: atom_id res chain seq x y z
N MET A 1 40.62 50.75 -12.69
CA MET A 1 40.93 51.55 -11.48
C MET A 1 40.28 50.83 -10.29
N LEU A 2 41.08 50.13 -9.47
CA LEU A 2 41.33 50.39 -8.02
C LEU A 2 40.06 50.18 -7.15
N ARG A 3 40.01 49.43 -6.03
CA ARG A 3 41.03 48.87 -5.13
C ARG A 3 40.34 47.94 -4.10
N SER A 4 41.09 46.92 -3.67
CA SER A 4 41.16 46.27 -2.34
C SER A 4 40.11 46.56 -1.23
N ALA A 5 39.74 45.50 -0.51
CA ALA A 5 40.01 45.43 0.95
C ALA A 5 39.99 43.97 1.45
N VAL A 6 41.18 43.51 1.86
CA VAL A 6 41.44 42.32 2.67
C VAL A 6 41.42 42.77 4.13
N THR A 7 40.73 42.04 5.02
CA THR A 7 41.08 42.04 6.45
C THR A 7 40.92 40.64 7.03
N ARG A 8 42.06 40.00 7.30
CA ARG A 8 42.22 38.89 8.25
C ARG A 8 42.29 39.47 9.67
N VAL A 9 41.63 38.83 10.62
CA VAL A 9 42.19 38.66 11.97
C VAL A 9 42.05 37.20 12.36
N ALA A 10 43.19 36.58 12.61
CA ALA A 10 43.35 35.25 13.19
C ALA A 10 44.07 35.43 14.53
N LEU A 11 43.68 34.63 15.54
CA LEU A 11 44.41 34.15 16.73
C LEU A 11 43.33 33.79 17.78
N GLY A 12 43.21 32.59 18.32
CA GLY A 12 43.97 31.35 18.19
C GLY A 12 43.65 30.45 19.39
N ARG A 13 43.84 29.13 19.19
CA ARG A 13 44.21 28.10 20.19
C ARG A 13 43.11 27.66 21.20
N THR A 14 42.86 26.37 21.50
CA THR A 14 43.39 25.06 21.04
C THR A 14 42.53 23.91 21.59
N VAL A 15 42.62 22.74 20.93
CA VAL A 15 42.44 21.33 21.41
C VAL A 15 41.05 20.85 21.86
N ALA A 16 40.41 19.96 21.09
CA ALA A 16 40.33 18.53 21.43
C ALA A 16 39.76 17.68 20.27
N SER A 17 40.42 16.56 20.07
CA SER A 17 40.34 15.54 19.02
C SER A 17 39.15 14.57 19.10
N LYS A 18 38.68 14.11 17.94
CA LYS A 18 38.53 12.68 17.50
C LYS A 18 37.49 12.63 16.37
N GLN A 19 37.84 12.40 15.10
CA GLN A 19 38.27 11.14 14.46
C GLN A 19 37.07 10.21 14.13
N LEU A 20 37.09 9.71 12.89
CA LEU A 20 36.19 8.75 12.20
C LEU A 20 35.07 9.44 11.37
N GLY A 21 34.96 9.28 10.05
CA GLY A 21 35.55 8.29 9.16
C GLY A 21 34.42 7.67 8.33
N ALA A 22 34.42 7.94 7.03
CA ALA A 22 33.54 7.28 6.06
C ALA A 22 33.78 5.76 6.04
N SER A 23 32.72 4.96 5.86
CA SER A 23 32.82 3.72 5.09
C SER A 23 31.43 3.19 4.72
N ALA A 24 31.42 2.54 3.56
CA ALA A 24 30.30 1.92 2.89
C ALA A 24 30.10 0.44 3.29
N VAL A 25 29.05 -0.16 2.72
CA VAL A 25 28.91 -1.57 2.32
C VAL A 25 28.46 -2.62 3.36
N MET A 26 27.53 -3.46 2.85
CA MET A 26 27.31 -4.91 3.12
C MET A 26 26.20 -5.39 4.06
N THR A 27 25.19 -5.98 3.41
CA THR A 27 24.39 -7.12 3.84
C THR A 27 25.26 -8.37 4.03
N ARG A 28 25.18 -9.06 5.18
CA ARG A 28 25.03 -10.53 5.26
C ARG A 28 24.74 -11.02 6.68
N ALA A 29 23.86 -12.02 6.73
CA ALA A 29 23.48 -12.80 7.91
C ALA A 29 24.65 -13.66 8.45
N LEU A 30 24.65 -13.87 9.76
CA LEU A 30 25.36 -14.97 10.41
C LEU A 30 24.54 -15.43 11.62
N ALA A 31 23.94 -16.61 11.48
CA ALA A 31 23.35 -17.37 12.55
C ALA A 31 24.45 -18.20 13.23
N VAL A 32 24.66 -18.02 14.52
CA VAL A 32 25.28 -19.00 15.41
C VAL A 32 24.63 -18.85 16.79
N ASN A 33 23.88 -19.85 17.22
CA ASN A 33 23.92 -20.22 18.62
C ASN A 33 23.68 -21.73 18.79
N THR A 34 24.76 -22.41 19.16
CA THR A 34 24.87 -23.82 19.56
C THR A 34 24.52 -23.99 21.04
N ARG A 35 23.70 -25.02 21.36
CA ARG A 35 23.58 -25.77 22.64
C ARG A 35 22.23 -26.51 22.59
N THR A 36 22.03 -27.80 22.92
CA THR A 36 22.80 -28.81 23.65
C THR A 36 22.22 -30.18 23.27
N ILE A 37 23.06 -31.21 23.22
CA ILE A 37 22.69 -32.63 23.07
C ILE A 37 22.03 -33.13 24.35
N THR A 38 20.93 -33.88 24.25
CA THR A 38 20.63 -34.94 25.23
C THR A 38 19.84 -36.07 24.59
N SER A 39 20.39 -37.26 24.78
CA SER A 39 19.95 -38.59 24.38
C SER A 39 18.58 -38.99 24.91
N LEU A 40 17.83 -39.79 24.14
CA LEU A 40 17.04 -40.90 24.66
C LEU A 40 16.76 -41.94 23.55
N SER A 41 16.65 -43.18 23.98
CA SER A 41 16.96 -44.44 23.31
C SER A 41 15.75 -45.18 22.71
N ARG A 42 15.96 -45.83 21.54
CA ARG A 42 15.51 -47.17 21.01
C ARG A 42 14.15 -47.78 21.42
N PRO A 43 13.50 -48.70 20.65
CA PRO A 43 14.10 -49.60 19.64
C PRO A 43 13.30 -49.83 18.32
N ALA A 44 13.99 -50.51 17.39
CA ALA A 44 13.44 -51.15 16.21
C ALA A 44 12.78 -52.50 16.56
N ILE A 45 11.63 -52.82 15.92
CA ILE A 45 11.11 -54.19 15.84
C ILE A 45 10.62 -54.49 14.40
N ALA A 46 11.28 -55.51 13.85
CA ALA A 46 10.88 -56.58 12.94
C ALA A 46 10.07 -56.31 11.64
N ARG A 47 10.77 -56.67 10.56
CA ARG A 47 10.29 -57.18 9.27
C ARG A 47 9.08 -58.12 9.41
N ASN A 48 8.11 -57.99 8.50
CA ASN A 48 7.41 -59.15 7.98
C ASN A 48 7.25 -59.03 6.45
N GLN A 49 7.80 -60.02 5.76
CA GLN A 49 7.73 -60.20 4.31
C GLN A 49 6.37 -60.81 3.95
N ARG A 50 5.62 -60.21 3.03
CA ARG A 50 4.82 -60.93 2.02
C ARG A 50 4.78 -60.11 0.73
N ALA A 51 5.40 -60.66 -0.30
CA ALA A 51 5.34 -60.18 -1.66
C ALA A 51 4.00 -60.61 -2.32
N HIS A 52 3.43 -59.75 -3.15
CA HIS A 52 2.74 -60.17 -4.37
C HIS A 52 2.96 -59.12 -5.47
N PRO A 53 3.25 -59.50 -6.72
CA PRO A 53 3.83 -58.63 -7.73
C PRO A 53 2.78 -58.21 -8.76
N LEU A 54 2.21 -57.01 -8.67
CA LEU A 54 1.30 -56.49 -9.70
C LEU A 54 1.26 -54.95 -9.79
N LEU A 55 2.37 -54.28 -9.47
CA LEU A 55 2.47 -52.81 -9.55
C LEU A 55 3.80 -52.31 -10.14
N SER A 56 4.47 -53.15 -10.94
CA SER A 56 5.67 -52.79 -11.72
C SER A 56 5.41 -52.63 -13.23
N MET A 57 4.15 -52.56 -13.67
CA MET A 57 3.78 -52.53 -15.10
C MET A 57 2.88 -51.35 -15.51
N LEU A 58 3.05 -50.17 -14.89
CA LEU A 58 2.49 -48.91 -15.42
C LEU A 58 3.45 -47.72 -15.24
N ARG A 59 4.75 -47.98 -15.45
CA ARG A 59 5.72 -46.96 -15.88
C ARG A 59 6.04 -47.19 -17.35
N ALA A 60 5.15 -46.76 -18.22
CA ALA A 60 5.46 -46.46 -19.61
C ALA A 60 4.38 -45.53 -20.17
N SER A 61 4.80 -44.49 -20.87
CA SER A 61 4.00 -43.51 -21.62
C SER A 61 3.39 -42.34 -20.83
N ARG A 62 4.22 -41.32 -20.57
CA ARG A 62 4.03 -39.90 -20.98
C ARG A 62 4.98 -39.00 -20.20
N THR A 63 6.25 -39.02 -20.60
CA THR A 63 7.17 -37.89 -20.38
C THR A 63 7.54 -37.39 -21.77
N ARG A 64 6.88 -36.31 -22.20
CA ARG A 64 7.35 -35.52 -23.35
C ARG A 64 8.52 -34.68 -22.85
N SER A 65 9.64 -34.88 -23.51
CA SER A 65 10.95 -34.28 -23.26
C SER A 65 10.91 -32.76 -23.20
N TYR A 66 11.28 -32.20 -22.05
CA TYR A 66 11.93 -30.90 -22.00
C TYR A 66 13.40 -31.16 -22.32
N SER A 67 13.89 -30.57 -23.41
CA SER A 67 15.28 -30.72 -23.84
C SER A 67 16.20 -30.08 -22.81
N ASP A 68 16.95 -30.93 -22.09
CA ASP A 68 18.16 -30.55 -21.35
C ASP A 68 19.22 -30.07 -22.35
N THR A 69 19.20 -28.77 -22.67
CA THR A 69 20.36 -28.10 -23.24
C THR A 69 21.32 -27.73 -22.12
N VAL A 70 22.56 -28.21 -22.28
CA VAL A 70 23.72 -28.07 -21.40
C VAL A 70 23.84 -26.64 -20.83
N PHE A 71 23.73 -26.53 -19.50
CA PHE A 71 23.86 -25.28 -18.75
C PHE A 71 25.33 -24.85 -18.63
N ASP A 72 25.71 -23.82 -19.36
CA ASP A 72 26.95 -23.06 -19.13
C ASP A 72 26.73 -22.04 -18.00
N ARG A 73 27.50 -22.15 -16.91
CA ARG A 73 27.41 -21.32 -15.69
C ARG A 73 28.25 -20.03 -15.76
N SER A 74 28.80 -19.68 -16.92
CA SER A 74 29.76 -18.57 -17.06
C SER A 74 29.16 -17.22 -17.50
N LYS A 75 27.88 -17.15 -17.86
CA LYS A 75 27.21 -15.89 -18.25
C LYS A 75 26.21 -15.41 -17.18
N PRO A 76 26.16 -14.10 -16.86
CA PRO A 76 25.15 -13.56 -15.96
C PRO A 76 23.76 -13.80 -16.55
N HIS A 77 22.94 -14.60 -15.88
CA HIS A 77 21.55 -14.83 -16.26
C HIS A 77 20.76 -13.53 -16.06
N ILE A 78 20.49 -12.82 -17.15
CA ILE A 78 19.53 -11.73 -17.14
C ILE A 78 18.17 -12.42 -17.18
N ASN A 79 17.39 -12.32 -16.11
CA ASN A 79 15.97 -12.68 -16.15
C ASN A 79 15.28 -11.61 -17.00
N VAL A 80 15.17 -11.87 -18.30
CA VAL A 80 14.50 -11.01 -19.27
C VAL A 80 13.04 -11.49 -19.35
N GLY A 81 12.07 -10.59 -19.14
CA GLY A 81 10.64 -10.89 -19.26
C GLY A 81 9.85 -10.83 -17.95
N GLN A 82 8.56 -11.19 -18.03
CA GLN A 82 7.65 -11.17 -16.90
C GLN A 82 8.00 -12.23 -15.84
N MET A 83 7.99 -11.84 -14.57
CA MET A 83 8.22 -12.74 -13.43
C MET A 83 6.90 -12.99 -12.68
N PRO A 84 6.78 -14.03 -11.85
CA PRO A 84 5.61 -14.23 -11.00
C PRO A 84 5.24 -13.01 -10.15
N GLN A 85 6.25 -12.24 -9.72
CA GLN A 85 6.07 -10.98 -8.98
C GLN A 85 5.41 -9.88 -9.81
N THR A 86 5.66 -9.82 -11.13
CA THR A 86 5.01 -8.86 -12.04
C THR A 86 3.50 -9.06 -12.04
N ARG A 87 3.05 -10.32 -12.04
CA ARG A 87 1.63 -10.70 -11.97
C ARG A 87 0.98 -10.27 -10.66
N GLU A 88 1.67 -10.53 -9.55
CA GLU A 88 1.21 -10.13 -8.22
C GLU A 88 1.06 -8.60 -8.11
N HIS A 89 2.03 -7.84 -8.63
CA HIS A 89 1.94 -6.38 -8.63
C HIS A 89 0.78 -5.85 -9.47
N LEU A 90 0.50 -6.43 -10.65
CA LEU A 90 -0.65 -6.06 -11.47
C LEU A 90 -1.98 -6.38 -10.80
N LEU A 91 -2.07 -7.55 -10.16
CA LEU A 91 -3.25 -7.94 -9.38
C LEU A 91 -3.52 -6.95 -8.23
N LEU A 92 -2.48 -6.63 -7.45
CA LEU A 92 -2.59 -5.66 -6.35
C LEU A 92 -2.96 -4.26 -6.87
N ALA A 93 -2.35 -3.82 -7.98
CA ALA A 93 -2.66 -2.53 -8.61
C ALA A 93 -4.13 -2.43 -9.00
N LYS A 94 -4.70 -3.52 -9.55
CA LYS A 94 -6.12 -3.60 -9.89
C LYS A 94 -7.00 -3.52 -8.64
N GLN A 95 -6.64 -4.25 -7.58
CA GLN A 95 -7.40 -4.26 -6.33
C GLN A 95 -7.47 -2.88 -5.65
N VAL A 96 -6.40 -2.09 -5.73
CA VAL A 96 -6.38 -0.71 -5.20
C VAL A 96 -7.05 0.31 -6.14
N GLY A 97 -7.52 -0.12 -7.31
CA GLY A 97 -8.26 0.71 -8.26
C GLY A 97 -7.40 1.57 -9.18
N ILE A 98 -6.13 1.21 -9.40
CA ILE A 98 -5.31 1.86 -10.44
C ILE A 98 -5.93 1.56 -11.81
N LYS A 99 -6.18 2.60 -12.60
CA LYS A 99 -6.84 2.51 -13.91
C LYS A 99 -5.87 2.53 -15.09
N LYS A 100 -4.72 3.20 -14.93
CA LYS A 100 -3.71 3.38 -15.97
C LYS A 100 -2.32 3.13 -15.41
N LEU A 101 -1.47 2.54 -16.23
CA LEU A 101 -0.08 2.19 -15.93
C LEU A 101 0.82 2.70 -17.06
N VAL A 102 2.10 2.89 -16.76
CA VAL A 102 3.17 3.05 -17.75
C VAL A 102 4.22 2.01 -17.43
N VAL A 103 4.72 1.30 -18.43
CA VAL A 103 5.70 0.22 -18.26
C VAL A 103 7.08 0.70 -18.69
N PHE A 104 8.09 0.38 -17.89
CA PHE A 104 9.49 0.60 -18.24
C PHE A 104 10.23 -0.74 -18.32
N ILE A 105 10.65 -1.13 -19.53
CA ILE A 105 11.48 -2.32 -19.75
C ILE A 105 12.92 -1.93 -19.45
N ASN A 106 13.36 -2.25 -18.24
CA ASN A 106 14.69 -1.89 -17.75
C ASN A 106 15.76 -2.91 -18.21
N LYS A 107 17.03 -2.48 -18.16
CA LYS A 107 18.23 -3.25 -18.56
C LYS A 107 18.36 -3.52 -20.06
N ALA A 108 17.85 -2.62 -20.89
CA ALA A 108 18.02 -2.70 -22.35
C ALA A 108 19.51 -2.63 -22.77
N ASP A 109 20.40 -2.12 -21.92
CA ASP A 109 21.85 -2.11 -22.15
C ASP A 109 22.51 -3.50 -22.10
N ALA A 110 21.81 -4.47 -21.52
CA ALA A 110 22.29 -5.84 -21.35
C ALA A 110 21.64 -6.81 -22.35
N ILE A 111 20.83 -6.30 -23.28
CA ILE A 111 20.16 -7.07 -24.32
C ILE A 111 20.78 -6.69 -25.66
N ASP A 112 21.49 -7.65 -26.27
CA ASP A 112 22.19 -7.44 -27.55
C ASP A 112 21.28 -7.62 -28.77
N ASP A 113 20.12 -8.28 -28.60
CA ASP A 113 19.19 -8.63 -29.66
C ASP A 113 17.91 -7.77 -29.61
N PRO A 114 17.64 -6.93 -30.61
CA PRO A 114 16.42 -6.15 -30.71
C PRO A 114 15.14 -7.00 -30.75
N GLU A 115 15.16 -8.21 -31.32
CA GLU A 115 13.98 -9.08 -31.41
C GLU A 115 13.50 -9.55 -30.03
N MET A 116 14.43 -9.69 -29.07
CA MET A 116 14.10 -10.01 -27.69
C MET A 116 13.34 -8.88 -26.99
N LEU A 117 13.65 -7.62 -27.30
CA LEU A 117 12.92 -6.48 -26.72
C LEU A 117 11.49 -6.40 -27.24
N GLU A 118 11.30 -6.68 -28.53
CA GLU A 118 9.97 -6.74 -29.15
C GLU A 118 9.13 -7.88 -28.55
N LEU A 119 9.73 -9.05 -28.33
CA LEU A 119 9.04 -10.17 -27.67
C LEU A 119 8.60 -9.82 -26.25
N VAL A 120 9.46 -9.17 -25.46
CA VAL A 120 9.12 -8.73 -24.10
C VAL A 120 8.02 -7.68 -24.11
N ASP A 121 8.01 -6.76 -25.09
CA ASP A 121 6.94 -5.79 -25.27
C ASP A 121 5.59 -6.50 -25.50
N MET A 122 5.56 -7.47 -26.44
CA MET A 122 4.36 -8.26 -26.72
C MET A 122 3.87 -9.04 -25.49
N GLU A 123 4.76 -9.75 -24.79
CA GLU A 123 4.42 -10.48 -23.57
C GLU A 123 3.85 -9.56 -22.48
N MET A 124 4.39 -8.35 -22.36
CA MET A 124 3.90 -7.37 -21.40
C MET A 124 2.51 -6.84 -21.77
N ARG A 125 2.21 -6.66 -23.05
CA ARG A 125 0.87 -6.24 -23.51
C ARG A 125 -0.18 -7.31 -23.24
N GLU A 126 0.13 -8.55 -23.57
CA GLU A 126 -0.75 -9.70 -23.27
C GLU A 126 -1.01 -9.79 -21.76
N LEU A 127 0.04 -9.66 -20.95
CA LEU A 127 -0.08 -9.69 -19.50
C LEU A 127 -0.95 -8.54 -18.96
N LEU A 128 -0.83 -7.32 -19.50
CA LEU A 128 -1.69 -6.21 -19.09
C LEU A 128 -3.16 -6.49 -19.41
N ASN A 129 -3.43 -7.04 -20.59
CA ASN A 129 -4.78 -7.42 -21.02
C ASN A 129 -5.38 -8.52 -20.11
N ASP A 130 -4.59 -9.52 -19.70
CA ASP A 130 -5.01 -10.58 -18.76
C ASP A 130 -5.51 -10.04 -17.40
N TYR A 131 -5.02 -8.87 -16.99
CA TYR A 131 -5.39 -8.22 -15.72
C TYR A 131 -6.34 -7.02 -15.91
N ASP A 132 -7.07 -6.97 -17.03
CA ASP A 132 -8.02 -5.92 -17.39
C ASP A 132 -7.39 -4.51 -17.39
N PHE A 133 -6.14 -4.39 -17.82
CA PHE A 133 -5.52 -3.12 -18.20
C PHE A 133 -5.50 -2.98 -19.72
N ASP A 134 -5.37 -1.74 -20.21
CA ASP A 134 -5.31 -1.44 -21.65
C ASP A 134 -3.91 -1.74 -22.20
N GLY A 135 -3.59 -3.02 -22.43
CA GLY A 135 -2.28 -3.45 -22.91
C GLY A 135 -1.94 -2.91 -24.31
N ASP A 136 -2.95 -2.74 -25.16
CA ASP A 136 -2.77 -2.29 -26.54
C ASP A 136 -2.30 -0.83 -26.60
N ASN A 137 -2.85 0.05 -25.75
CA ASN A 137 -2.51 1.47 -25.76
C ASN A 137 -1.54 1.90 -24.65
N THR A 138 -1.26 1.04 -23.65
CA THR A 138 -0.35 1.38 -22.55
C THR A 138 1.03 1.74 -23.11
N PRO A 139 1.61 2.90 -22.71
CA PRO A 139 2.96 3.26 -23.09
C PRO A 139 3.96 2.32 -22.45
N ILE A 140 4.82 1.75 -23.28
CA ILE A 140 5.94 0.91 -22.88
C ILE A 140 7.22 1.58 -23.38
N VAL A 141 8.14 1.87 -22.46
CA VAL A 141 9.42 2.52 -22.76
C VAL A 141 10.57 1.59 -22.39
N SER A 142 11.45 1.31 -23.33
CA SER A 142 12.63 0.49 -23.12
C SER A 142 13.87 1.35 -22.87
N GLY A 143 14.69 0.96 -21.90
CA GLY A 143 15.92 1.67 -21.57
C GLY A 143 16.73 1.05 -20.45
N SER A 144 17.70 1.80 -19.95
CA SER A 144 18.56 1.41 -18.84
C SER A 144 18.64 2.52 -17.81
N ALA A 145 18.00 2.27 -16.66
CA ALA A 145 18.10 3.16 -15.51
C ALA A 145 19.56 3.25 -15.00
N LEU A 146 20.38 2.22 -15.21
CA LEU A 146 21.80 2.23 -14.84
C LEU A 146 22.60 3.18 -15.73
N CYS A 147 22.42 3.10 -17.04
CA CYS A 147 23.02 4.04 -18.00
C CYS A 147 22.64 5.49 -17.69
N ALA A 148 21.37 5.73 -17.37
CA ALA A 148 20.89 7.06 -16.96
C ALA A 148 21.61 7.57 -15.70
N LEU A 149 21.74 6.71 -14.68
CA LEU A 149 22.38 7.06 -13.41
C LEU A 149 23.89 7.32 -13.55
N GLU A 150 24.57 6.49 -14.35
CA GLU A 150 26.02 6.57 -14.57
C GLU A 150 26.41 7.56 -15.68
N SER A 151 25.42 8.23 -16.30
CA SER A 151 25.64 9.11 -17.46
C SER A 151 26.38 8.43 -18.61
N ARG A 152 26.08 7.14 -18.83
CA ARG A 152 26.59 6.35 -19.95
C ARG A 152 25.48 6.16 -20.98
N SER A 153 25.82 6.08 -22.26
CA SER A 153 24.88 5.80 -23.37
C SER A 153 23.56 6.60 -23.27
N PRO A 154 23.57 7.92 -23.58
CA PRO A 154 22.44 8.82 -23.34
C PRO A 154 21.10 8.34 -23.90
N GLU A 155 21.11 7.70 -25.09
CA GLU A 155 19.92 7.18 -25.78
C GLU A 155 19.18 6.12 -24.95
N LEU A 156 19.92 5.16 -24.37
CA LEU A 156 19.37 4.12 -23.49
C LEU A 156 19.15 4.63 -22.06
N GLY A 157 19.91 5.64 -21.65
CA GLY A 157 19.88 6.21 -20.32
C GLY A 157 18.93 7.40 -20.19
N VAL A 158 19.50 8.60 -20.19
CA VAL A 158 18.81 9.86 -19.87
C VAL A 158 17.63 10.12 -20.81
N GLU A 159 17.77 9.85 -22.10
CA GLU A 159 16.70 10.06 -23.08
C GLU A 159 15.54 9.09 -22.88
N ALA A 160 15.81 7.82 -22.55
CA ALA A 160 14.77 6.85 -22.22
C ALA A 160 13.99 7.25 -20.97
N ILE A 161 14.65 7.83 -19.97
CA ILE A 161 13.97 8.37 -18.78
C ILE A 161 13.11 9.59 -19.13
N HIS A 162 13.59 10.49 -19.99
CA HIS A 162 12.75 11.60 -20.47
C HIS A 162 11.53 11.11 -21.25
N LYS A 163 11.67 10.08 -22.09
CA LYS A 163 10.53 9.42 -22.78
C LYS A 163 9.55 8.79 -21.78
N LEU A 164 10.05 8.11 -20.75
CA LEU A 164 9.24 7.56 -19.67
C LEU A 164 8.43 8.64 -18.95
N MET A 165 9.08 9.76 -18.59
CA MET A 165 8.41 10.86 -17.90
C MET A 165 7.37 11.55 -18.81
N ALA A 166 7.68 11.74 -20.09
CA ALA A 166 6.71 12.27 -21.05
C ALA A 166 5.49 11.36 -21.19
N ALA A 167 5.70 10.04 -21.26
CA ALA A 167 4.61 9.06 -21.29
C ALA A 167 3.77 9.09 -20.00
N VAL A 168 4.39 9.28 -18.83
CA VAL A 168 3.67 9.47 -17.56
C VAL A 168 2.79 10.73 -17.61
N ASP A 169 3.35 11.85 -18.05
CA ASP A 169 2.64 13.14 -18.11
C ASP A 169 1.45 13.12 -19.08
N GLU A 170 1.56 12.43 -20.21
CA GLU A 170 0.50 12.34 -21.22
C GLU A 170 -0.55 11.26 -20.91
N TRP A 171 -0.09 10.07 -20.48
CA TRP A 171 -0.98 8.91 -20.36
C TRP A 171 -1.75 8.89 -19.06
N ILE A 172 -1.10 9.22 -17.94
CA ILE A 172 -1.71 9.13 -16.61
C ILE A 172 -2.50 10.43 -16.38
N PRO A 173 -3.84 10.39 -16.40
CA PRO A 173 -4.63 11.60 -16.20
C PRO A 173 -4.34 12.15 -14.81
N THR A 174 -4.23 13.47 -14.72
CA THR A 174 -4.28 14.13 -13.42
C THR A 174 -5.62 13.76 -12.80
N PRO A 175 -5.65 13.15 -11.60
CA PRO A 175 -6.90 12.80 -10.96
C PRO A 175 -7.78 14.04 -10.86
N GLU A 176 -9.02 13.93 -11.36
CA GLU A 176 -10.00 14.99 -11.18
C GLU A 176 -10.17 15.23 -9.69
N ARG A 177 -9.74 16.42 -9.24
CA ARG A 177 -9.94 16.83 -7.87
C ARG A 177 -11.44 17.09 -7.72
N ASP A 178 -12.07 16.39 -6.78
CA ASP A 178 -13.48 16.60 -6.42
C ASP A 178 -13.67 17.95 -5.70
N LEU A 179 -13.40 19.08 -6.36
CA LEU A 179 -13.39 20.41 -5.76
C LEU A 179 -14.80 20.90 -5.40
N ASP A 180 -15.82 20.45 -6.15
CA ASP A 180 -17.21 20.85 -5.97
C ASP A 180 -17.93 20.05 -4.87
N LYS A 181 -17.34 18.93 -4.42
CA LYS A 181 -17.90 18.17 -3.30
C LYS A 181 -17.69 18.94 -1.99
N PRO A 182 -18.52 18.69 -0.97
CA PRO A 182 -18.29 19.29 0.33
C PRO A 182 -16.94 18.91 0.91
N PHE A 183 -16.26 19.87 1.52
CA PHE A 183 -14.94 19.69 2.12
C PHE A 183 -14.92 18.52 3.11
N LEU A 184 -13.92 17.65 2.98
CA LEU A 184 -13.64 16.58 3.94
C LEU A 184 -12.13 16.33 4.01
N MET A 185 -11.59 16.36 5.22
CA MET A 185 -10.18 16.11 5.51
C MET A 185 -10.08 15.19 6.74
N PRO A 186 -9.61 13.94 6.59
CA PRO A 186 -9.37 13.05 7.72
C PRO A 186 -8.24 13.58 8.61
N VAL A 187 -8.39 13.42 9.92
CA VAL A 187 -7.38 13.85 10.89
C VAL A 187 -6.29 12.79 11.00
N GLU A 188 -5.06 13.14 10.66
CA GLU A 188 -3.87 12.29 10.77
C GLU A 188 -3.10 12.56 12.07
N ASP A 189 -2.77 13.84 12.31
CA ASP A 189 -2.01 14.27 13.48
C ASP A 189 -2.51 15.63 13.99
N ILE A 190 -2.23 15.90 15.27
CA ILE A 190 -2.70 17.10 15.97
C ILE A 190 -1.53 17.73 16.71
N PHE A 191 -1.32 19.02 16.49
CA PHE A 191 -0.27 19.82 17.10
C PHE A 191 -0.87 21.01 17.84
N SER A 192 -0.23 21.43 18.92
CA SER A 192 -0.56 22.69 19.58
C SER A 192 0.62 23.63 19.40
N ILE A 193 0.37 24.78 18.77
CA ILE A 193 1.38 25.82 18.59
C ILE A 193 1.11 26.90 19.63
N ALA A 194 2.06 27.09 20.54
CA ALA A 194 1.97 28.10 21.59
C ALA A 194 1.69 29.48 20.98
N GLY A 195 0.64 30.15 21.47
CA GLY A 195 0.23 31.47 21.00
C GLY A 195 -0.48 31.51 19.65
N ARG A 196 -0.61 30.40 18.90
CA ARG A 196 -1.40 30.34 17.65
C ARG A 196 -2.68 29.50 17.80
N GLY A 197 -2.61 28.37 18.51
CA GLY A 197 -3.73 27.46 18.69
C GLY A 197 -3.44 26.04 18.21
N THR A 198 -4.48 25.25 18.00
CA THR A 198 -4.38 23.84 17.61
C THR A 198 -4.42 23.67 16.10
N VAL A 199 -3.43 22.98 15.57
CA VAL A 199 -3.29 22.64 14.15
C VAL A 199 -3.56 21.17 13.96
N VAL A 200 -4.42 20.86 13.00
CA VAL A 200 -4.77 19.50 12.59
C VAL A 200 -4.18 19.25 11.22
N THR A 201 -3.40 18.18 11.06
CA THR A 201 -2.84 17.81 9.77
C THR A 201 -3.60 16.65 9.14
N GLY A 202 -3.71 16.68 7.82
CA GLY A 202 -4.26 15.58 7.05
C GLY A 202 -4.30 15.90 5.56
N ARG A 203 -4.54 14.87 4.76
CA ARG A 203 -4.83 15.03 3.34
C ARG A 203 -6.27 15.42 3.11
N VAL A 204 -6.52 16.48 2.34
CA VAL A 204 -7.90 16.81 1.91
C VAL A 204 -8.38 15.73 0.93
N GLU A 205 -9.43 15.00 1.31
CA GLU A 205 -9.99 13.91 0.50
C GLU A 205 -10.83 14.47 -0.65
N ARG A 206 -11.65 15.47 -0.35
CA ARG A 206 -12.56 16.12 -1.32
C ARG A 206 -12.90 17.55 -0.90
N GLY A 207 -13.38 18.31 -1.87
CA GLY A 207 -13.82 19.68 -1.72
C GLY A 207 -12.69 20.70 -1.58
N GLN A 208 -13.08 21.91 -1.21
CA GLN A 208 -12.19 23.01 -0.92
C GLN A 208 -12.65 23.77 0.32
N ILE A 209 -11.70 24.35 1.03
CA ILE A 209 -11.96 25.19 2.20
C ILE A 209 -11.07 26.43 2.17
N THR A 210 -11.65 27.56 2.53
CA THR A 210 -10.97 28.86 2.60
C THR A 210 -10.92 29.34 4.04
N LYS A 211 -9.87 30.09 4.39
CA LYS A 211 -9.75 30.73 5.70
C LYS A 211 -11.02 31.51 6.05
N GLY A 212 -11.49 31.35 7.28
CA GLY A 212 -12.70 31.98 7.81
C GLY A 212 -13.97 31.14 7.69
N GLN A 213 -13.94 30.03 6.94
CA GLN A 213 -15.10 29.13 6.84
C GLN A 213 -15.29 28.29 8.10
N GLU A 214 -16.55 27.99 8.40
CA GLU A 214 -16.95 27.05 9.45
C GLU A 214 -16.73 25.61 8.98
N LEU A 215 -16.28 24.77 9.90
CA LEU A 215 -16.14 23.33 9.72
C LEU A 215 -16.66 22.59 10.95
N GLU A 216 -16.99 21.32 10.76
CA GLU A 216 -17.46 20.43 11.80
C GLU A 216 -16.46 19.31 12.00
N VAL A 217 -16.17 19.01 13.26
CA VAL A 217 -15.35 17.86 13.66
C VAL A 217 -16.30 16.70 13.92
N VAL A 218 -16.12 15.59 13.21
CA VAL A 218 -17.02 14.43 13.26
C VAL A 218 -16.25 13.15 13.60
N GLY A 219 -16.82 12.32 14.48
CA GLY A 219 -16.27 11.04 14.93
C GLY A 219 -15.84 11.07 16.40
N PHE A 220 -15.89 9.90 17.04
CA PHE A 220 -15.52 9.70 18.45
C PHE A 220 -16.27 10.60 19.45
N GLY A 221 -17.59 10.70 19.29
CA GLY A 221 -18.47 11.47 20.17
C GLY A 221 -19.33 12.47 19.41
N SER A 222 -19.94 13.40 20.14
CA SER A 222 -20.83 14.41 19.56
C SER A 222 -20.07 15.38 18.65
N PRO A 223 -20.56 15.63 17.42
CA PRO A 223 -19.92 16.56 16.52
C PRO A 223 -19.99 17.98 17.07
N PHE A 224 -18.95 18.77 16.79
CA PHE A 224 -18.91 20.17 17.18
C PHE A 224 -18.31 21.04 16.08
N LYS A 225 -18.70 22.31 16.07
CA LYS A 225 -18.30 23.28 15.06
C LYS A 225 -17.09 24.09 15.50
N THR A 226 -16.27 24.48 14.53
CA THR A 226 -15.18 25.44 14.71
C THR A 226 -14.95 26.20 13.39
N THR A 227 -14.01 27.14 13.39
CA THR A 227 -13.68 27.96 12.23
C THR A 227 -12.22 27.73 11.83
N LEU A 228 -11.99 27.60 10.53
CA LEU A 228 -10.65 27.54 9.97
C LEU A 228 -9.99 28.93 10.05
N ILE A 229 -8.92 29.07 10.83
CA ILE A 229 -8.16 30.33 10.97
C ILE A 229 -7.01 30.40 9.96
N GLY A 230 -6.48 29.26 9.52
CA GLY A 230 -5.35 29.24 8.61
C GLY A 230 -5.14 27.90 7.96
N VAL A 231 -4.56 27.94 6.77
CA VAL A 231 -4.10 26.79 5.99
C VAL A 231 -2.60 26.92 5.83
N GLU A 232 -1.87 25.86 6.16
CA GLU A 232 -0.42 25.81 6.01
C GLU A 232 0.00 24.54 5.29
N MET A 233 0.92 24.65 4.34
CA MET A 233 1.51 23.51 3.63
C MET A 233 3.00 23.76 3.47
N PHE A 234 3.85 22.84 3.96
CA PHE A 234 5.32 22.97 3.93
C PHE A 234 5.85 24.33 4.43
N HIS A 235 5.38 24.79 5.59
CA HIS A 235 5.74 26.09 6.19
C HIS A 235 5.35 27.32 5.39
N LYS A 236 4.44 27.18 4.41
CA LYS A 236 3.86 28.28 3.64
C LYS A 236 2.38 28.41 3.98
N GLN A 237 1.95 29.64 4.23
CA GLN A 237 0.54 29.94 4.39
C GLN A 237 -0.14 29.96 3.03
N LEU A 238 -1.30 29.32 2.95
CA LEU A 238 -2.16 29.30 1.77
C LEU A 238 -3.48 30.00 2.10
N GLU A 239 -4.11 30.56 1.07
CA GLU A 239 -5.44 31.19 1.22
C GLU A 239 -6.55 30.14 1.29
N LYS A 240 -6.37 29.03 0.57
CA LYS A 240 -7.32 27.91 0.48
C LYS A 240 -6.59 26.57 0.55
N GLY A 241 -7.29 25.56 1.05
CA GLY A 241 -6.94 24.15 0.93
C GLY A 241 -7.91 23.44 0.00
N GLN A 242 -7.42 22.51 -0.80
CA GLN A 242 -8.23 21.80 -1.81
C GLN A 242 -7.88 20.31 -1.84
N ALA A 243 -8.79 19.50 -2.38
CA ALA A 243 -8.62 18.06 -2.53
C ALA A 243 -7.23 17.70 -3.09
N GLY A 244 -6.57 16.74 -2.44
CA GLY A 244 -5.22 16.28 -2.73
C GLY A 244 -4.11 16.94 -1.92
N ASP A 245 -4.35 18.13 -1.34
CA ASP A 245 -3.34 18.84 -0.55
C ASP A 245 -3.13 18.17 0.83
N ASN A 246 -1.87 18.04 1.24
CA ASN A 246 -1.50 17.61 2.59
C ASN A 246 -1.26 18.87 3.43
N MET A 247 -2.28 19.30 4.19
CA MET A 247 -2.28 20.61 4.84
C MET A 247 -2.40 20.53 6.37
N GLY A 248 -1.93 21.58 7.03
CA GLY A 248 -2.23 21.92 8.41
C GLY A 248 -3.38 22.92 8.47
N ALA A 249 -4.48 22.53 9.12
CA ALA A 249 -5.64 23.36 9.42
C ALA A 249 -5.54 23.93 10.83
N LEU A 250 -5.37 25.25 10.96
CA LEU A 250 -5.40 25.93 12.26
C LEU A 250 -6.85 26.19 12.68
N LEU A 251 -7.27 25.64 13.82
CA LEU A 251 -8.66 25.69 14.29
C LEU A 251 -8.87 26.72 15.39
N ARG A 252 -10.03 27.39 15.37
CA ARG A 252 -10.40 28.39 16.38
C ARG A 252 -10.92 27.77 17.66
N GLY A 253 -10.26 28.09 18.77
CA GLY A 253 -10.79 27.82 20.11
C GLY A 253 -10.92 26.33 20.46
N VAL A 254 -10.32 25.45 19.66
CA VAL A 254 -10.29 24.01 19.93
C VAL A 254 -9.00 23.69 20.66
N LYS A 255 -9.09 22.92 21.74
CA LYS A 255 -7.91 22.41 22.45
C LYS A 255 -7.49 21.07 21.84
N ARG A 256 -6.22 20.72 21.99
CA ARG A 256 -5.68 19.44 21.48
C ARG A 256 -6.45 18.23 22.01
N GLU A 257 -6.90 18.28 23.27
CA GLU A 257 -7.56 17.15 23.94
C GLU A 257 -8.99 16.89 23.42
N ALA A 258 -9.60 17.88 22.76
CA ALA A 258 -10.92 17.73 22.14
C ALA A 258 -10.85 17.06 20.75
N LEU A 259 -9.64 16.81 20.25
CA LEU A 259 -9.40 16.24 18.93
C LEU A 259 -8.66 14.92 19.07
N THR A 260 -8.99 13.97 18.20
CA THR A 260 -8.34 12.67 18.15
C THR A 260 -8.13 12.24 16.70
N ARG A 261 -7.02 11.54 16.45
CA ARG A 261 -6.78 10.88 15.16
C ARG A 261 -7.94 9.96 14.81
N GLY A 262 -8.33 9.96 13.54
CA GLY A 262 -9.47 9.19 13.03
C GLY A 262 -10.79 9.95 13.01
N GLN A 263 -10.86 11.14 13.63
CA GLN A 263 -11.91 12.11 13.33
C GLN A 263 -11.75 12.65 11.90
N VAL A 264 -12.78 13.34 11.41
CA VAL A 264 -12.72 14.09 10.16
C VAL A 264 -13.10 15.55 10.39
N LEU A 265 -12.45 16.46 9.67
CA LEU A 265 -12.92 17.82 9.49
C LEU A 265 -13.78 17.86 8.23
N ALA A 266 -15.03 18.30 8.34
CA ALA A 266 -15.94 18.33 7.22
C ALA A 266 -16.68 19.67 7.11
N ALA A 267 -17.24 19.96 5.93
CA ALA A 267 -18.24 20.99 5.81
C ALA A 267 -19.43 20.66 6.74
N PRO A 268 -19.99 21.63 7.48
CA PRO A 268 -21.01 21.35 8.48
C PRO A 268 -22.23 20.61 7.93
N GLY A 269 -22.64 19.53 8.60
CA GLY A 269 -23.82 18.74 8.26
C GLY A 269 -23.67 17.81 7.06
N THR A 270 -22.48 17.69 6.47
CA THR A 270 -22.27 16.95 5.21
C THR A 270 -21.86 15.50 5.38
N ILE A 271 -21.36 15.13 6.56
CA ILE A 271 -21.07 13.75 6.95
C ILE A 271 -21.51 13.54 8.40
N LYS A 272 -21.98 12.33 8.70
CA LYS A 272 -22.40 11.94 10.04
C LYS A 272 -21.54 10.79 10.56
N ALA A 273 -21.43 10.70 11.88
CA ALA A 273 -20.84 9.55 12.52
C ALA A 273 -21.89 8.45 12.63
N HIS A 274 -21.50 7.21 12.31
CA HIS A 274 -22.36 6.04 12.38
C HIS A 274 -21.66 4.94 13.15
N LYS A 275 -22.46 4.08 13.78
CA LYS A 275 -22.01 2.95 14.57
C LYS A 275 -22.31 1.62 13.88
N LYS A 276 -23.39 1.53 13.11
CA LYS A 276 -23.80 0.28 12.45
C LYS A 276 -24.00 0.46 10.96
N PHE A 277 -23.44 -0.47 10.19
CA PHE A 277 -23.61 -0.51 8.75
C PHE A 277 -23.53 -1.94 8.22
N ILE A 278 -24.00 -2.15 6.99
CA ILE A 278 -23.86 -3.41 6.26
C ILE A 278 -22.73 -3.24 5.26
N ALA A 279 -21.82 -4.20 5.20
CA ALA A 279 -20.72 -4.19 4.26
C ALA A 279 -20.61 -5.51 3.50
N SER A 280 -20.21 -5.40 2.24
CA SER A 280 -19.71 -6.52 1.46
C SER A 280 -18.21 -6.65 1.71
N LEU A 281 -17.78 -7.83 2.14
CA LEU A 281 -16.43 -8.14 2.58
C LEU A 281 -15.82 -9.21 1.68
N TYR A 282 -14.54 -9.05 1.36
CA TYR A 282 -13.69 -10.10 0.82
C TYR A 282 -12.66 -10.48 1.89
N VAL A 283 -12.63 -11.75 2.26
CA VAL A 283 -11.66 -12.27 3.24
C VAL A 283 -10.43 -12.77 2.50
N LEU A 284 -9.26 -12.23 2.86
CA LEU A 284 -8.02 -12.58 2.19
C LEU A 284 -7.65 -14.04 2.45
N THR A 285 -7.19 -14.72 1.42
CA THR A 285 -6.61 -16.06 1.48
C THR A 285 -5.29 -16.05 2.25
N LYS A 286 -4.78 -17.23 2.60
CA LYS A 286 -3.47 -17.38 3.23
C LYS A 286 -2.34 -16.85 2.33
N GLU A 287 -2.45 -17.11 1.03
CA GLU A 287 -1.48 -16.73 0.01
C GLU A 287 -1.42 -15.21 -0.16
N GLU A 288 -2.56 -14.53 0.03
CA GLU A 288 -2.66 -13.06 0.06
C GLU A 288 -2.24 -12.45 1.42
N GLY A 289 -1.73 -13.26 2.35
CA GLY A 289 -1.30 -12.82 3.69
C GLY A 289 -2.41 -12.68 4.72
N GLY A 290 -3.60 -13.20 4.41
CA GLY A 290 -4.78 -13.21 5.27
C GLY A 290 -4.79 -14.32 6.33
N ARG A 291 -5.98 -14.82 6.65
CA ARG A 291 -6.16 -15.83 7.70
C ARG A 291 -5.85 -17.23 7.18
N HIS A 292 -5.33 -18.08 8.07
CA HIS A 292 -5.19 -19.52 7.83
C HIS A 292 -6.45 -20.30 8.18
N THR A 293 -7.20 -19.80 9.15
CA THR A 293 -8.38 -20.46 9.72
C THR A 293 -9.61 -19.60 9.49
N PRO A 294 -10.79 -20.23 9.33
CA PRO A 294 -12.04 -19.50 9.24
C PRO A 294 -12.31 -18.69 10.51
N PHE A 295 -13.28 -17.78 10.42
CA PHE A 295 -13.88 -17.15 11.59
C PHE A 295 -15.38 -17.38 11.59
N SER A 296 -15.94 -17.48 12.80
CA SER A 296 -17.38 -17.61 13.03
C SER A 296 -18.02 -16.25 13.26
N ASP A 297 -19.32 -16.25 13.52
CA ASP A 297 -20.04 -15.07 13.96
C ASP A 297 -19.45 -14.42 15.23
N ASN A 298 -19.77 -13.14 15.45
CA ASN A 298 -19.24 -12.31 16.56
C ASN A 298 -17.70 -12.18 16.53
N TYR A 299 -17.11 -12.24 15.34
CA TYR A 299 -15.69 -11.95 15.13
C TYR A 299 -15.41 -10.47 15.40
N ARG A 300 -14.31 -10.17 16.11
CA ARG A 300 -13.98 -8.83 16.63
C ARG A 300 -12.67 -8.26 16.09
N PRO A 301 -12.56 -7.95 14.79
CA PRO A 301 -11.37 -7.34 14.21
C PRO A 301 -11.30 -5.84 14.48
N GLN A 302 -10.17 -5.24 14.10
CA GLN A 302 -10.06 -3.80 13.92
C GLN A 302 -10.38 -3.45 12.46
N LEU A 303 -11.25 -2.47 12.25
CA LEU A 303 -11.46 -1.88 10.94
C LEU A 303 -10.57 -0.66 10.80
N PHE A 304 -9.82 -0.61 9.71
CA PHE A 304 -9.07 0.57 9.32
C PHE A 304 -9.84 1.34 8.26
N VAL A 305 -10.30 2.53 8.64
CA VAL A 305 -11.12 3.43 7.84
C VAL A 305 -10.42 4.78 7.76
N ARG A 306 -9.95 5.17 6.57
CA ARG A 306 -9.13 6.39 6.38
C ARG A 306 -7.90 6.40 7.29
N THR A 307 -7.94 7.19 8.37
CA THR A 307 -6.86 7.35 9.36
C THR A 307 -7.20 6.72 10.71
N CYS A 308 -8.40 6.13 10.82
CA CYS A 308 -9.01 5.59 12.02
C CYS A 308 -8.85 4.06 12.08
N ASP A 309 -8.38 3.55 13.21
CA ASP A 309 -8.53 2.14 13.60
C ASP A 309 -9.66 2.05 14.64
N VAL A 310 -10.70 1.26 14.37
CA VAL A 310 -11.83 1.06 15.30
C VAL A 310 -12.19 -0.41 15.40
N THR A 311 -12.33 -0.92 16.63
CA THR A 311 -12.80 -2.29 16.83
C THR A 311 -14.25 -2.42 16.38
N ALA A 312 -14.53 -3.45 15.58
CA ALA A 312 -15.88 -3.77 15.16
C ALA A 312 -16.25 -5.18 15.58
N VAL A 313 -17.54 -5.43 15.72
CA VAL A 313 -18.14 -6.75 15.82
C VAL A 313 -18.80 -7.05 14.48
N LEU A 314 -18.39 -8.15 13.84
CA LEU A 314 -18.96 -8.62 12.59
C LEU A 314 -19.99 -9.71 12.89
N THR A 315 -21.21 -9.53 12.41
CA THR A 315 -22.30 -10.49 12.54
C THR A 315 -23.02 -10.75 11.22
N HIS A 316 -23.57 -11.95 11.06
CA HIS A 316 -24.47 -12.30 9.97
C HIS A 316 -25.89 -11.90 10.34
N LYS A 317 -26.62 -11.25 9.41
CA LYS A 317 -28.06 -10.96 9.63
C LYS A 317 -28.92 -12.24 9.62
N ARG A 318 -28.64 -13.15 8.69
CA ARG A 318 -29.25 -14.47 8.52
C ARG A 318 -28.50 -15.21 7.41
N GLY A 319 -28.38 -16.54 7.48
CA GLY A 319 -27.75 -17.29 6.39
C GLY A 319 -28.55 -17.24 5.09
N PRO A 320 -27.90 -17.40 3.91
CA PRO A 320 -28.57 -17.44 2.61
C PRO A 320 -29.73 -18.45 2.54
N ASN A 321 -29.64 -19.53 3.32
CA ASN A 321 -30.60 -20.63 3.37
C ASN A 321 -31.49 -20.63 4.63
N GLY A 322 -31.50 -19.53 5.40
CA GLY A 322 -32.23 -19.45 6.66
C GLY A 322 -31.53 -20.15 7.84
N GLU A 323 -30.25 -20.52 7.68
CA GLU A 323 -29.40 -21.09 8.73
C GLU A 323 -29.12 -20.10 9.85
N ASP A 324 -29.02 -20.62 11.08
CA ASP A 324 -28.69 -19.85 12.27
C ASP A 324 -27.25 -19.29 12.16
N PRO A 325 -27.02 -18.00 12.50
CA PRO A 325 -25.72 -17.34 12.40
C PRO A 325 -24.57 -18.10 13.08
N GLU A 326 -24.86 -18.85 14.14
CA GLU A 326 -23.86 -19.57 14.95
C GLU A 326 -23.14 -20.70 14.20
N ASN A 327 -23.77 -21.26 13.16
CA ASN A 327 -23.19 -22.34 12.35
C ASN A 327 -22.47 -21.84 11.10
N MET A 328 -22.53 -20.53 10.82
CA MET A 328 -21.91 -19.95 9.63
C MET A 328 -20.44 -19.63 9.90
N MET A 329 -19.57 -20.32 9.16
CA MET A 329 -18.14 -20.03 9.12
C MET A 329 -17.79 -19.31 7.82
N VAL A 330 -17.00 -18.23 7.94
CA VAL A 330 -16.45 -17.53 6.78
C VAL A 330 -15.05 -18.05 6.52
N MET A 331 -14.82 -18.58 5.32
CA MET A 331 -13.54 -19.15 4.91
C MET A 331 -12.64 -18.07 4.30
N PRO A 332 -11.31 -18.18 4.43
CA PRO A 332 -10.38 -17.36 3.65
C PRO A 332 -10.64 -17.53 2.15
N GLY A 333 -10.80 -16.41 1.43
CA GLY A 333 -11.19 -16.36 0.00
C GLY A 333 -12.67 -16.08 -0.24
N ASP A 334 -13.51 -16.09 0.79
CA ASP A 334 -14.95 -15.86 0.62
C ASP A 334 -15.30 -14.38 0.42
N ASN A 335 -16.37 -14.16 -0.36
CA ASN A 335 -17.09 -12.89 -0.42
C ASN A 335 -18.38 -13.00 0.39
N VAL A 336 -18.48 -12.25 1.49
CA VAL A 336 -19.62 -12.31 2.41
C VAL A 336 -20.22 -10.94 2.66
N THR A 337 -21.52 -10.88 2.94
CA THR A 337 -22.17 -9.65 3.40
C THR A 337 -22.42 -9.76 4.89
N MET A 338 -21.88 -8.82 5.66
CA MET A 338 -21.98 -8.83 7.12
C MET A 338 -22.47 -7.48 7.65
N GLN A 339 -23.13 -7.53 8.80
CA GLN A 339 -23.40 -6.34 9.59
C GLN A 339 -22.18 -6.05 10.47
N CYS A 340 -21.73 -4.80 10.42
CA CYS A 340 -20.63 -4.29 11.23
C CYS A 340 -21.20 -3.39 12.31
N GLU A 341 -20.90 -3.69 13.58
CA GLU A 341 -21.16 -2.79 14.70
C GLU A 341 -19.83 -2.29 15.28
N LEU A 342 -19.60 -0.99 15.23
CA LEU A 342 -18.39 -0.36 15.74
C LEU A 342 -18.48 -0.11 17.23
N LEU A 343 -17.34 -0.21 17.93
CA LEU A 343 -17.29 0.14 19.35
C LEU A 343 -17.47 1.66 19.58
N ALA A 344 -17.05 2.48 18.62
CA ALA A 344 -17.18 3.93 18.62
C ALA A 344 -17.76 4.42 17.29
N GLU A 345 -18.54 5.50 17.34
CA GLU A 345 -19.09 6.15 16.16
C GLU A 345 -17.98 6.88 15.38
N ILE A 346 -17.89 6.60 14.08
CA ILE A 346 -16.93 7.25 13.19
C ILE A 346 -17.62 7.72 11.91
N ALA A 347 -17.01 8.70 11.24
CA ALA A 347 -17.55 9.27 10.02
C ALA A 347 -17.43 8.28 8.85
N VAL A 348 -18.55 7.71 8.43
CA VAL A 348 -18.62 6.70 7.37
C VAL A 348 -19.76 7.00 6.40
N GLU A 349 -19.62 6.57 5.15
CA GLU A 349 -20.60 6.79 4.09
C GLU A 349 -20.78 5.52 3.26
N LYS A 350 -21.94 5.40 2.61
CA LYS A 350 -22.18 4.33 1.63
C LYS A 350 -21.16 4.40 0.48
N GLY A 351 -20.65 3.25 0.09
CA GLY A 351 -19.62 3.08 -0.94
C GLY A 351 -18.19 3.23 -0.42
N MET A 352 -18.00 3.61 0.84
CA MET A 352 -16.67 3.77 1.41
C MET A 352 -15.99 2.40 1.61
N ARG A 353 -14.70 2.34 1.29
CA ARG A 353 -13.86 1.15 1.47
C ARG A 353 -13.18 1.17 2.83
N PHE A 354 -12.94 0.00 3.37
CA PHE A 354 -12.15 -0.19 4.59
C PHE A 354 -11.37 -1.50 4.51
N THR A 355 -10.40 -1.66 5.41
CA THR A 355 -9.69 -2.94 5.58
C THR A 355 -9.98 -3.51 6.96
N ILE A 356 -9.98 -4.83 7.03
CA ILE A 356 -10.16 -5.60 8.26
C ILE A 356 -8.77 -6.04 8.70
N ARG A 357 -8.40 -5.76 9.94
CA ARG A 357 -7.08 -6.03 10.49
C ARG A 357 -7.17 -6.82 11.78
N GLU A 358 -6.24 -7.76 11.94
CA GLU A 358 -6.03 -8.56 13.14
C GLU A 358 -4.54 -8.66 13.43
N GLY A 359 -4.13 -8.36 14.66
CA GLY A 359 -2.72 -8.41 15.04
C GLY A 359 -1.80 -7.55 14.16
N GLY A 360 -2.32 -6.45 13.62
CA GLY A 360 -1.60 -5.55 12.70
C GLY A 360 -1.54 -6.01 11.24
N ARG A 361 -2.05 -7.20 10.91
CA ARG A 361 -2.12 -7.73 9.53
C ARG A 361 -3.48 -7.49 8.92
N THR A 362 -3.53 -7.18 7.62
CA THR A 362 -4.80 -7.12 6.88
C THR A 362 -5.28 -8.54 6.61
N VAL A 363 -6.53 -8.81 6.98
CA VAL A 363 -7.18 -10.12 6.82
C VAL A 363 -8.39 -10.08 5.90
N GLY A 364 -8.81 -8.89 5.49
CA GLY A 364 -9.93 -8.69 4.58
C GLY A 364 -10.05 -7.24 4.12
N THR A 365 -10.87 -7.03 3.10
CA THR A 365 -11.30 -5.71 2.64
C THR A 365 -12.81 -5.66 2.60
N GLY A 366 -13.39 -4.48 2.80
CA GLY A 366 -14.82 -4.28 2.79
C GLY A 366 -15.23 -2.99 2.09
N VAL A 367 -16.46 -3.00 1.60
CA VAL A 367 -17.15 -1.81 1.07
C VAL A 367 -18.49 -1.67 1.79
N ILE A 368 -18.74 -0.48 2.32
CA ILE A 368 -20.00 -0.16 2.98
C ILE A 368 -21.12 -0.12 1.94
N THR A 369 -22.13 -0.96 2.10
CA THR A 369 -23.26 -1.07 1.17
C THR A 369 -24.49 -0.29 1.64
N GLU A 370 -24.69 -0.21 2.97
CA GLU A 370 -25.84 0.44 3.59
C GLU A 370 -25.48 0.93 4.99
N ILE A 371 -25.97 2.10 5.37
CA ILE A 371 -25.84 2.64 6.74
C ILE A 371 -27.11 2.29 7.51
N VAL A 372 -26.96 1.73 8.71
CA VAL A 372 -28.08 1.29 9.55
C VAL A 372 -28.32 2.26 10.71
N GLU A 373 -27.25 2.64 11.41
CA GLU A 373 -27.30 3.51 12.60
C GLU A 373 -26.10 4.46 12.62
#